data_AF-A0A810PZI8-F1
#
_entry.id   AF-A0A810PZI8-F1
#
_cell.length_a   1.000
_cell.length_b   1.000
_cell.length_c   1.000
_cell.angle_alpha   90.00
_cell.angle_beta   90.00
_cell.angle_gamma   90.00
#
_symmetry.space_group_name_H-M   'P 1'
#
loop_
_entity.id
_entity.type
_entity.pdbx_description
1 polymer ?
#
loop_
_entity_poly.entity_id
_entity_poly.type
_entity_poly.pdbx_seq_one_letter_code
_entity_poly.pdbx_strand_id
1 'polypeptide(L)'
;MADMTYIKLFIDYLDAIEPLGDAERGRLFTSLLVYARTGEAPQLGGNERFLFPMMRAQIDRDNSAMDSLSDARSEAGRKGAEAKQANARFAKQNKQMPDLPSKTSKDKDKDKDKDKDKDKDKDNSASPFESFWAVYPRKVGKQAAKKAFSKVSVPVKTLIDAVNSQKNSEQWRKDNGQYIPNPATWLNQGRWDDVLTEAGAQPTKEEYHVGTWL
;
A
#
# COMPACT_ATOMS: atom_id res chain seq x y z
N MET A 1 -7.62 -1.52 24.56
CA MET A 1 -6.40 -2.23 24.14
C MET A 1 -5.29 -1.20 24.22
N ALA A 2 -4.23 -1.49 24.96
CA ALA A 2 -3.10 -0.56 25.07
C ALA A 2 -2.55 -0.31 23.67
N ASP A 3 -2.43 0.96 23.30
CA ASP A 3 -1.80 1.34 22.03
C ASP A 3 -0.35 0.87 22.08
N MET A 4 0.07 0.05 21.12
CA MET A 4 1.43 -0.45 21.06
C MET A 4 2.32 0.67 20.56
N THR A 5 2.94 1.41 21.48
CA THR A 5 3.87 2.49 21.16
C THR A 5 5.23 1.92 20.76
N TYR A 6 5.69 2.24 19.54
CA TYR A 6 7.00 1.83 19.02
C TYR A 6 7.64 2.99 18.25
N ILE A 7 8.96 2.93 18.06
CA ILE A 7 9.70 3.80 17.15
C ILE A 7 10.09 3.01 15.90
N LYS A 8 10.00 3.62 14.71
CA LYS A 8 10.49 3.00 13.48
C LYS A 8 11.99 3.23 13.36
N LEU A 9 12.74 2.15 13.26
CA LEU A 9 14.17 2.15 12.98
C LEU A 9 14.38 1.47 11.62
N PHE A 10 15.14 2.13 10.76
CA PHE A 10 15.37 1.68 9.39
C PHE A 10 16.76 1.04 9.28
N ILE A 11 16.90 0.09 8.35
CA ILE A 11 18.14 -0.70 8.17
C ILE A 11 19.29 0.18 7.65
N ASP A 12 18.97 1.22 6.90
CA ASP A 12 19.92 2.23 6.41
C ASP A 12 20.64 2.99 7.53
N TYR A 13 20.13 2.93 8.77
CA TYR A 13 20.82 3.51 9.93
C TYR A 13 22.05 2.71 10.36
N LEU A 14 22.23 1.46 9.90
CA LEU A 14 23.37 0.63 10.27
C LEU A 14 24.71 1.30 9.95
N ASP A 15 24.85 1.86 8.76
CA ASP A 15 26.07 2.56 8.33
C ASP A 15 26.31 3.83 9.16
N ALA A 16 25.24 4.53 9.52
CA ALA A 16 25.33 5.75 10.34
C ALA A 16 25.75 5.44 11.78
N ILE A 17 25.30 4.32 12.35
CA ILE A 17 25.65 3.92 13.72
C ILE A 17 26.94 3.11 13.80
N GLU A 18 27.45 2.56 12.69
CA GLU A 18 28.70 1.78 12.64
C GLU A 18 29.87 2.44 13.39
N PRO A 19 30.10 3.76 13.29
CA PRO A 19 31.21 4.41 13.98
C PRO A 19 31.03 4.54 15.50
N LEU A 20 29.84 4.28 16.03
CA LEU A 20 29.55 4.45 17.46
C LEU A 20 30.02 3.23 18.26
N GLY A 21 30.59 3.48 19.44
CA GLY A 21 30.81 2.41 20.42
C GLY A 21 29.50 1.86 20.99
N ASP A 22 29.53 0.67 21.58
CA ASP A 22 28.31 0.04 22.16
C ASP A 22 27.61 0.91 23.20
N ALA A 23 28.38 1.62 24.02
CA ALA A 23 27.84 2.57 24.99
C ALA A 23 27.17 3.77 24.31
N GLU A 24 27.71 4.26 23.19
CA GLU A 24 27.12 5.35 22.40
C GLU A 24 25.83 4.90 21.71
N ARG A 25 25.81 3.69 21.13
CA ARG A 25 24.61 3.09 20.55
C ARG A 25 23.52 2.91 21.59
N GLY A 26 23.88 2.38 22.77
CA GLY A 26 22.96 2.22 23.89
C GLY A 26 22.34 3.55 24.31
N ARG A 27 23.15 4.61 24.44
CA ARG A 27 22.65 5.97 24.72
C ARG A 27 21.75 6.49 23.60
N LEU A 28 22.13 6.35 22.33
CA LEU A 28 21.34 6.77 21.18
C LEU A 28 19.92 6.16 21.22
N PHE A 29 19.82 4.84 21.30
CA PHE A 29 18.52 4.16 21.30
C PHE A 29 17.70 4.46 22.55
N THR A 30 18.35 4.52 23.72
CA THR A 30 17.67 4.91 24.96
C THR A 30 17.10 6.32 24.85
N SER A 31 17.88 7.27 24.33
CA SER A 31 17.43 8.65 24.16
C SER A 31 16.30 8.77 23.14
N LEU A 32 16.30 7.98 22.06
CA LEU A 32 15.19 7.95 21.09
C LEU A 32 13.89 7.43 21.73
N LEU A 33 13.98 6.41 22.58
CA LEU A 33 12.82 5.87 23.29
C LEU A 33 12.30 6.83 24.37
N VAL A 34 13.20 7.49 25.11
CA VAL A 34 12.82 8.55 26.06
C VAL A 34 12.11 9.68 25.32
N TYR A 35 12.70 10.19 24.24
CA TYR A 35 12.10 11.24 23.42
C TYR A 35 10.73 10.84 22.87
N ALA A 36 10.58 9.63 22.33
CA ALA A 36 9.29 9.15 21.81
C ALA A 36 8.21 9.07 22.90
N ARG A 37 8.60 8.87 24.16
CA ARG A 37 7.67 8.79 25.31
C ARG A 37 7.37 10.14 25.93
N THR A 38 8.36 11.02 26.07
CA THR A 38 8.24 12.27 26.84
C THR A 38 8.22 13.53 25.97
N GLY A 39 8.70 13.45 24.73
CA GLY A 39 8.96 14.59 23.87
C GLY A 39 10.23 15.38 24.21
N GLU A 40 10.95 14.99 25.27
CA GLU A 40 12.15 15.70 25.73
C GLU A 40 13.42 15.09 25.16
N ALA A 41 14.24 15.92 24.50
CA ALA A 41 15.52 15.50 23.94
C ALA A 41 16.59 15.44 25.03
N PRO A 42 17.16 14.26 25.36
CA PRO A 42 18.20 14.15 26.38
C PRO A 42 19.49 14.83 25.94
N GLN A 43 20.27 15.32 26.90
CA GLN A 43 21.60 15.87 26.62
C GLN A 43 22.57 14.73 26.30
N LEU A 44 23.12 14.72 25.09
CA LEU A 44 24.02 13.67 24.61
C LEU A 44 25.47 14.14 24.60
N GLY A 45 26.33 13.37 25.28
CA GLY A 45 27.73 13.71 25.51
C GLY A 45 28.72 13.10 24.53
N GLY A 46 28.36 12.03 23.80
CA GLY A 46 29.23 11.36 22.83
C GLY A 46 28.85 11.63 21.37
N ASN A 47 29.35 10.79 20.46
CA ASN A 47 29.13 10.94 19.02
C ASN A 47 27.65 10.75 18.62
N GLU A 48 26.87 10.07 19.46
CA GLU A 48 25.43 9.91 19.26
C GLU A 48 24.67 11.24 19.13
N ARG A 49 25.23 12.35 19.65
CA ARG A 49 24.64 13.69 19.54
C ARG A 49 24.45 14.16 18.09
N PHE A 50 25.24 13.62 17.15
CA PHE A 50 25.16 13.99 15.74
C PHE A 50 24.10 13.18 14.99
N LEU A 51 23.85 11.94 15.42
CA LEU A 51 22.85 11.06 14.79
C LEU A 51 21.45 11.29 15.35
N PHE A 52 21.36 11.60 16.65
CA PHE A 52 20.10 11.77 17.35
C PHE A 52 19.15 12.79 16.68
N PRO A 53 19.59 14.01 16.27
CA PRO A 53 18.69 14.98 15.64
C PRO A 53 18.08 14.48 14.34
N MET A 54 18.83 13.72 13.53
CA MET A 54 18.35 13.15 12.27
C MET A 54 17.25 12.11 12.53
N MET A 55 17.50 11.18 13.46
CA MET A 55 16.52 10.15 13.83
C MET A 55 15.31 10.73 14.56
N ARG A 56 15.51 11.74 15.42
CA ARG A 56 14.45 12.50 16.09
C ARG A 56 13.50 13.15 15.08
N ALA A 57 14.04 13.82 14.05
CA ALA A 57 13.23 14.44 13.01
C ALA A 57 12.40 13.40 12.23
N GLN A 58 12.87 12.16 12.11
CA GLN A 58 12.08 11.08 11.52
C GLN A 58 10.89 10.69 12.40
N ILE A 59 11.11 10.57 13.72
CA ILE A 59 10.04 10.31 14.69
C ILE A 59 8.97 11.41 14.63
N ASP A 60 9.37 12.68 14.58
CA ASP A 60 8.45 13.82 14.49
C ASP A 60 7.59 13.76 13.21
N ARG A 61 8.21 13.44 12.06
CA ARG A 61 7.49 13.27 10.79
C ARG A 61 6.53 12.10 10.82
N ASP A 62 6.93 10.98 11.42
CA ASP A 62 6.10 9.79 11.53
C ASP A 62 4.87 10.04 12.43
N ASN A 63 5.04 10.74 13.55
CA ASN A 63 3.96 11.09 14.46
C ASN A 63 2.97 12.07 13.82
N SER A 64 3.47 13.14 13.20
CA SER A 64 2.61 14.12 12.50
C SER A 64 1.87 13.53 11.29
N ALA A 65 2.47 12.55 10.59
CA ALA A 65 1.80 11.80 9.54
C ALA A 65 0.66 10.92 10.09
N MET A 66 0.80 10.37 11.31
CA MET A 66 -0.27 9.62 11.96
C MET A 66 -1.43 10.52 12.39
N ASP A 67 -1.15 11.67 12.98
CA ASP A 67 -2.18 12.63 13.41
C ASP A 67 -2.97 13.17 12.22
N SER A 68 -2.29 13.66 11.18
CA SER A 68 -2.93 14.18 9.97
C SER A 68 -3.75 13.13 9.22
N LEU A 69 -3.29 11.88 9.20
CA LEU A 69 -4.01 10.76 8.59
C LEU A 69 -5.24 10.36 9.42
N SER A 70 -5.15 10.44 10.76
CA SER A 70 -6.28 10.24 11.67
C SER A 70 -7.37 11.28 11.43
N ASP A 71 -7.00 12.56 11.35
CA ASP A 71 -7.92 13.67 11.13
C ASP A 71 -8.59 13.59 9.75
N ALA A 72 -7.81 13.36 8.69
CA ALA A 72 -8.35 13.21 7.35
C ALA A 72 -9.32 12.02 7.23
N ARG A 73 -9.03 10.91 7.91
CA ARG A 73 -9.92 9.73 7.98
C ARG A 73 -11.17 10.01 8.81
N SER A 74 -11.04 10.77 9.91
CA SER A 74 -12.15 11.20 10.75
C SER A 74 -13.11 12.10 9.95
N GLU A 75 -12.59 13.10 9.23
CA GLU A 75 -13.41 13.96 8.38
C GLU A 75 -14.08 13.20 7.23
N ALA A 76 -13.34 12.32 6.55
CA ALA A 76 -13.90 11.48 5.50
C ALA A 76 -14.99 10.54 6.03
N GLY A 77 -14.80 10.00 7.25
CA GLY A 77 -15.79 9.22 7.97
C GLY A 77 -17.05 10.02 8.29
N ARG A 78 -16.90 11.25 8.80
CA ARG A 78 -18.01 12.17 9.08
C ARG A 78 -18.79 12.51 7.82
N LYS A 79 -18.12 12.95 6.75
CA LYS A 79 -18.75 13.26 5.45
C LYS A 79 -19.47 12.05 4.86
N GLY A 80 -18.89 10.86 4.98
CA GLY A 80 -19.52 9.61 4.55
C GLY A 80 -20.76 9.25 5.37
N ALA A 81 -20.75 9.48 6.68
CA ALA A 81 -21.90 9.26 7.56
C ALA A 81 -23.04 10.26 7.26
N GLU A 82 -22.71 11.54 7.05
CA GLU A 82 -23.64 12.60 6.66
C GLU A 82 -24.30 12.30 5.31
N ALA A 83 -23.53 11.89 4.31
CA ALA A 83 -24.07 11.50 3.00
C ALA A 83 -25.03 10.29 3.10
N LYS A 84 -24.73 9.30 3.96
CA LYS A 84 -25.65 8.18 4.24
C LYS A 84 -26.93 8.63 4.93
N GLN A 85 -26.86 9.58 5.87
CA GLN A 85 -28.05 10.14 6.53
C GLN A 85 -28.90 10.97 5.57
N ALA A 86 -28.28 11.82 4.74
CA ALA A 86 -28.97 12.59 3.71
C ALA A 86 -29.72 11.66 2.75
N ASN A 87 -29.04 10.64 2.21
CA ASN A 87 -29.65 9.65 1.31
C ASN A 87 -30.79 8.85 2.00
N ALA A 88 -30.66 8.56 3.30
CA ALA A 88 -31.75 7.94 4.08
C ALA A 88 -32.95 8.89 4.30
N ARG A 89 -32.71 10.19 4.44
CA ARG A 89 -33.78 11.22 4.55
C ARG A 89 -34.50 11.40 3.20
N PHE A 90 -33.77 11.51 2.10
CA PHE A 90 -34.35 11.56 0.75
C PHE A 90 -35.16 10.28 0.42
N ALA A 91 -34.69 9.11 0.82
CA ALA A 91 -35.43 7.85 0.65
C ALA A 91 -36.72 7.76 1.50
N LYS A 92 -36.79 8.44 2.64
CA LYS A 92 -38.03 8.55 3.44
C LYS A 92 -39.02 9.54 2.84
N GLN A 93 -38.54 10.63 2.24
CA GLN A 93 -39.39 11.66 1.61
C GLN A 93 -40.01 11.16 0.30
N ASN A 94 -39.32 10.29 -0.45
CA ASN A 94 -39.83 9.70 -1.69
C ASN A 94 -40.89 8.59 -1.50
N LYS A 95 -41.38 8.35 -0.28
CA LYS A 95 -42.39 7.33 0.03
C LYS A 95 -43.83 7.86 0.02
N GLN A 96 -44.06 9.10 -0.43
CA GLN A 96 -45.35 9.82 -0.39
C GLN A 96 -45.91 10.26 -1.75
N MET A 97 -45.49 9.65 -2.87
CA MET A 97 -46.16 9.83 -4.18
C MET A 97 -46.43 8.47 -4.85
N PRO A 98 -47.66 8.18 -5.33
CA PRO A 98 -47.95 6.97 -6.10
C PRO A 98 -47.77 7.17 -7.61
N ASP A 99 -47.24 6.11 -8.23
CA ASP A 99 -47.16 5.71 -9.65
C ASP A 99 -46.65 6.67 -10.74
N LEU A 100 -45.49 6.32 -11.34
CA LEU A 100 -45.28 6.13 -12.79
C LEU A 100 -43.97 5.32 -13.03
N PRO A 101 -43.85 4.52 -14.11
CA PRO A 101 -42.90 3.42 -14.16
C PRO A 101 -41.56 3.83 -14.77
N SER A 102 -40.47 3.65 -14.02
CA SER A 102 -39.13 3.52 -14.60
C SER A 102 -38.48 2.22 -14.13
N LYS A 103 -38.13 1.40 -15.13
CA LYS A 103 -37.51 0.09 -15.01
C LYS A 103 -36.15 0.20 -14.30
N THR A 104 -36.06 -0.51 -13.17
CA THR A 104 -34.99 -1.44 -12.74
C THR A 104 -33.53 -1.05 -13.07
N SER A 105 -32.59 -0.98 -12.13
CA SER A 105 -32.33 -2.01 -11.12
C SER A 105 -31.65 -1.45 -9.88
N LYS A 106 -32.16 -1.84 -8.71
CA LYS A 106 -31.43 -1.91 -7.44
C LYS A 106 -30.24 -2.86 -7.63
N ASP A 107 -29.07 -2.51 -7.08
CA ASP A 107 -28.67 -3.26 -5.89
C ASP A 107 -27.95 -2.37 -4.88
N LYS A 108 -28.41 -2.46 -3.64
CA LYS A 108 -27.94 -1.72 -2.47
C LYS A 108 -27.44 -2.77 -1.51
N ASP A 109 -26.15 -3.11 -1.60
CA ASP A 109 -25.51 -3.79 -0.47
C ASP A 109 -24.91 -2.75 0.48
N LYS A 110 -25.68 -2.53 1.55
CA LYS A 110 -25.13 -2.12 2.84
C LYS A 110 -24.40 -3.35 3.38
N ASP A 111 -23.10 -3.23 3.57
CA ASP A 111 -22.47 -3.93 4.68
C ASP A 111 -21.62 -2.96 5.51
N LYS A 112 -22.10 -2.76 6.73
CA LYS A 112 -21.26 -2.49 7.87
C LYS A 112 -20.65 -3.84 8.21
N ASP A 113 -19.34 -3.95 8.28
CA ASP A 113 -18.79 -4.73 9.37
C ASP A 113 -17.44 -4.23 9.86
N LYS A 114 -17.39 -4.16 11.19
CA LYS A 114 -16.17 -4.14 12.00
C LYS A 114 -15.62 -5.57 11.97
N ASP A 115 -14.31 -5.70 11.82
CA ASP A 115 -13.45 -6.62 12.58
C ASP A 115 -12.03 -6.50 11.97
N LYS A 116 -10.96 -6.20 12.70
CA LYS A 116 -10.37 -6.76 13.92
C LYS A 116 -9.80 -8.18 13.73
N ASP A 117 -8.55 -8.29 14.16
CA ASP A 117 -7.68 -9.45 14.35
C ASP A 117 -6.96 -10.03 13.11
N LYS A 118 -5.62 -10.16 13.13
CA LYS A 118 -4.68 -10.98 13.94
C LYS A 118 -4.57 -12.41 13.40
N ASP A 119 -3.32 -12.83 13.19
CA ASP A 119 -2.86 -14.10 12.58
C ASP A 119 -3.60 -15.37 13.00
N LYS A 120 -3.87 -16.28 12.05
CA LYS A 120 -3.23 -17.62 11.92
C LYS A 120 -4.02 -18.54 10.99
N ASP A 121 -3.23 -19.30 10.25
CA ASP A 121 -3.46 -20.50 9.42
C ASP A 121 -4.81 -21.25 9.41
N LYS A 122 -5.11 -21.70 8.18
CA LYS A 122 -5.85 -22.90 7.72
C LYS A 122 -7.30 -22.77 7.24
N ASP A 123 -7.36 -22.97 5.92
CA ASP A 123 -8.36 -23.68 5.12
C ASP A 123 -9.73 -23.02 4.80
N ASN A 124 -9.65 -22.30 3.67
CA ASN A 124 -10.36 -22.67 2.44
C ASN A 124 -11.79 -22.17 2.23
N SER A 125 -11.92 -20.84 2.24
CA SER A 125 -12.54 -20.12 1.10
C SER A 125 -12.02 -18.68 1.09
N ALA A 126 -10.71 -18.52 0.92
CA ALA A 126 -10.13 -17.19 0.73
C ALA A 126 -10.86 -16.54 -0.44
N SER A 127 -11.42 -15.34 -0.22
CA SER A 127 -12.14 -14.64 -1.29
C SER A 127 -11.25 -14.55 -2.54
N PRO A 128 -11.81 -14.49 -3.75
CA PRO A 128 -11.00 -14.51 -4.97
C PRO A 128 -9.91 -13.41 -4.97
N PHE A 129 -10.21 -12.26 -4.36
CA PHE A 129 -9.22 -11.21 -4.13
C PHE A 129 -8.11 -11.61 -3.15
N GLU A 130 -8.42 -12.29 -2.04
CA GLU A 130 -7.40 -12.75 -1.08
C GLU A 130 -6.48 -13.80 -1.71
N SER A 131 -7.00 -14.67 -2.59
CA SER A 131 -6.20 -15.64 -3.35
C SER A 131 -5.21 -14.94 -4.29
N PHE A 132 -5.69 -13.93 -5.05
CA PHE A 132 -4.83 -13.07 -5.86
C PHE A 132 -3.82 -12.28 -5.00
N TRP A 133 -4.27 -11.73 -3.89
CA TRP A 133 -3.45 -10.92 -3.00
C TRP A 133 -2.31 -11.75 -2.44
N ALA A 134 -2.57 -12.97 -1.96
CA ALA A 134 -1.59 -13.87 -1.39
C ALA A 134 -0.41 -14.18 -2.34
N VAL A 135 -0.67 -14.36 -3.64
CA VAL A 135 0.38 -14.69 -4.62
C VAL A 135 1.22 -13.49 -5.08
N TYR A 136 0.72 -12.26 -4.93
CA TYR A 136 1.40 -11.07 -5.46
C TYR A 136 2.65 -10.69 -4.62
N PRO A 137 3.87 -10.59 -5.19
CA PRO A 137 5.10 -10.42 -4.41
C PRO A 137 5.20 -9.07 -3.69
N ARG A 138 4.72 -7.98 -4.31
CA ARG A 138 4.73 -6.63 -3.71
C ARG A 138 3.37 -6.30 -3.06
N LYS A 139 3.31 -6.37 -1.73
CA LYS A 139 2.07 -6.20 -0.93
C LYS A 139 1.80 -4.74 -0.54
N VAL A 140 1.56 -3.86 -1.50
CA VAL A 140 1.32 -2.42 -1.26
C VAL A 140 -0.09 -2.00 -1.68
N GLY A 141 -0.76 -1.20 -0.86
CA GLY A 141 -2.03 -0.55 -1.22
C GLY A 141 -3.24 -1.50 -1.36
N LYS A 142 -3.46 -2.40 -0.39
CA LYS A 142 -4.51 -3.45 -0.43
C LYS A 142 -5.91 -2.94 -0.82
N GLN A 143 -6.34 -1.79 -0.29
CA GLN A 143 -7.65 -1.21 -0.62
C GLN A 143 -7.75 -0.71 -2.07
N ALA A 144 -6.69 -0.07 -2.57
CA ALA A 144 -6.62 0.37 -3.96
C ALA A 144 -6.60 -0.84 -4.91
N ALA A 145 -5.86 -1.89 -4.54
CA ALA A 145 -5.84 -3.15 -5.27
C ALA A 145 -7.21 -3.84 -5.27
N LYS A 146 -7.91 -3.90 -4.13
CA LYS A 146 -9.26 -4.48 -4.02
C LYS A 146 -10.27 -3.73 -4.89
N LYS A 147 -10.19 -2.40 -4.92
CA LYS A 147 -11.04 -1.54 -5.78
C LYS A 147 -10.71 -1.68 -7.26
N ALA A 148 -9.45 -1.87 -7.62
CA ALA A 148 -9.06 -2.17 -9.00
C ALA A 148 -9.56 -3.57 -9.40
N PHE A 149 -9.36 -4.56 -8.53
CA PHE A 149 -9.76 -5.95 -8.73
C PHE A 149 -11.26 -6.10 -8.96
N SER A 150 -12.09 -5.38 -8.21
CA SER A 150 -13.55 -5.41 -8.40
C SER A 150 -14.02 -4.86 -9.76
N LYS A 151 -13.15 -4.16 -10.50
CA LYS A 151 -13.44 -3.65 -11.85
C LYS A 151 -12.92 -4.57 -12.94
N VAL A 152 -12.09 -5.55 -12.58
CA VAL A 152 -11.52 -6.51 -13.52
C VAL A 152 -12.51 -7.66 -13.70
N SER A 153 -12.90 -7.92 -14.95
CA SER A 153 -13.86 -8.98 -15.29
C SER A 153 -13.21 -10.32 -15.59
N VAL A 154 -11.87 -10.38 -15.72
CA VAL A 154 -11.17 -11.63 -16.05
C VAL A 154 -11.18 -12.61 -14.87
N PRO A 155 -11.17 -13.94 -15.13
CA PRO A 155 -11.13 -14.94 -14.08
C PRO A 155 -9.91 -14.77 -13.18
N VAL A 156 -10.12 -14.94 -11.88
CA VAL A 156 -9.07 -14.79 -10.86
C VAL A 156 -7.94 -15.79 -11.07
N LYS A 157 -8.26 -16.97 -11.58
CA LYS A 157 -7.26 -17.96 -12.01
C LYS A 157 -6.30 -17.37 -13.05
N THR A 158 -6.80 -16.66 -14.05
CA THR A 158 -5.98 -15.99 -15.08
C THR A 158 -5.03 -14.98 -14.46
N LEU A 159 -5.52 -14.19 -13.50
CA LEU A 159 -4.69 -13.21 -12.79
C LEU A 159 -3.58 -13.87 -11.97
N ILE A 160 -3.92 -14.95 -11.25
CA ILE A 160 -2.95 -15.72 -10.45
C ILE A 160 -1.90 -16.37 -11.35
N ASP A 161 -2.32 -16.98 -12.46
CA ASP A 161 -1.43 -17.62 -13.43
C ASP A 161 -0.46 -16.58 -14.04
N ALA A 162 -0.96 -15.41 -14.45
CA ALA A 162 -0.12 -14.33 -14.97
C ALA A 162 0.91 -13.84 -13.94
N VAL A 163 0.52 -13.63 -12.68
CA VAL A 163 1.44 -13.26 -11.59
C VAL A 163 2.50 -14.34 -11.36
N ASN A 164 2.11 -15.62 -11.40
CA ASN A 164 3.03 -16.74 -11.24
C ASN A 164 4.04 -16.87 -12.38
N SER A 165 3.66 -16.51 -13.61
CA SER A 165 4.58 -16.46 -14.75
C SER A 165 5.50 -15.24 -14.63
N GLN A 166 4.94 -14.06 -14.33
CA GLN A 166 5.68 -12.80 -14.28
C GLN A 166 6.68 -12.74 -13.12
N LYS A 167 6.39 -13.33 -11.96
CA LYS A 167 7.34 -13.41 -10.83
C LYS A 167 8.63 -14.16 -11.19
N ASN A 168 8.56 -15.07 -12.15
CA ASN A 168 9.71 -15.85 -12.61
C ASN A 168 10.47 -15.13 -13.74
N SER A 169 9.91 -14.06 -14.30
CA SER A 169 10.57 -13.28 -15.36
C SER A 169 11.81 -12.55 -14.82
N GLU A 170 12.81 -12.37 -15.68
CA GLU A 170 14.03 -11.64 -15.33
C GLU A 170 13.72 -10.20 -14.86
N GLN A 171 12.74 -9.55 -15.47
CA GLN A 171 12.34 -8.17 -15.13
C GLN A 171 11.89 -8.02 -13.67
N TRP A 172 11.17 -9.01 -13.13
CA TRP A 172 10.72 -8.98 -11.73
C TRP A 172 11.75 -9.55 -10.75
N ARG A 173 12.73 -10.31 -11.24
CA ARG A 173 13.85 -10.81 -10.43
C ARG A 173 15.01 -9.81 -10.35
N LYS A 174 15.15 -8.94 -11.34
CA LYS A 174 16.20 -7.93 -11.41
C LYS A 174 16.07 -6.93 -10.26
N ASP A 175 17.22 -6.50 -9.73
CA ASP A 175 17.33 -5.49 -8.67
C ASP A 175 16.43 -5.80 -7.46
N ASN A 176 16.39 -7.08 -7.07
CA ASN A 176 15.59 -7.59 -5.95
C ASN A 176 14.08 -7.23 -6.05
N GLY A 177 13.53 -7.20 -7.26
CA GLY A 177 12.12 -6.88 -7.48
C GLY A 177 11.77 -5.40 -7.38
N GLN A 178 12.76 -4.51 -7.53
CA GLN A 178 12.57 -3.05 -7.55
C GLN A 178 11.53 -2.60 -8.59
N TYR A 179 11.43 -3.32 -9.71
CA TYR A 179 10.52 -2.99 -10.82
C TYR A 179 9.19 -3.74 -10.82
N ILE A 180 8.85 -4.43 -9.72
CA ILE A 180 7.53 -5.07 -9.58
C ILE A 180 6.47 -3.96 -9.44
N PRO A 181 5.50 -3.86 -10.37
CA PRO A 181 4.45 -2.85 -10.28
C PRO A 181 3.59 -3.05 -9.03
N ASN A 182 2.98 -1.97 -8.54
CA ASN A 182 1.99 -2.08 -7.47
C ASN A 182 0.76 -2.87 -7.97
N PRO A 183 0.12 -3.71 -7.13
CA PRO A 183 -0.99 -4.56 -7.55
C PRO A 183 -2.16 -3.77 -8.18
N ALA A 184 -2.47 -2.59 -7.64
CA ALA A 184 -3.51 -1.73 -8.21
C ALA A 184 -3.16 -1.22 -9.61
N THR A 185 -1.90 -0.81 -9.82
CA THR A 185 -1.40 -0.37 -11.13
C THR A 185 -1.41 -1.51 -12.14
N TRP A 186 -0.94 -2.68 -11.72
CA TRP A 186 -0.92 -3.90 -12.54
C TRP A 186 -2.33 -4.29 -13.00
N LEU A 187 -3.32 -4.26 -12.09
CA LEU A 187 -4.72 -4.53 -12.40
C LEU A 187 -5.35 -3.45 -13.30
N ASN A 188 -5.11 -2.17 -13.03
CA ASN A 188 -5.70 -1.08 -13.83
C ASN A 188 -5.13 -1.02 -15.26
N GLN A 189 -3.89 -1.48 -15.45
CA GLN A 189 -3.20 -1.46 -16.75
C GLN A 189 -3.41 -2.74 -17.57
N GLY A 190 -4.17 -3.72 -17.08
CA GLY A 190 -4.40 -4.96 -17.85
C GLY A 190 -3.15 -5.83 -18.02
N ARG A 191 -2.16 -5.69 -17.13
CA ARG A 191 -0.83 -6.31 -17.30
C ARG A 191 -0.81 -7.83 -17.21
N TRP A 192 -1.95 -8.48 -16.92
CA TRP A 192 -2.08 -9.93 -17.06
C TRP A 192 -2.00 -10.38 -18.53
N ASP A 193 -2.26 -9.49 -19.49
CA ASP A 193 -2.16 -9.74 -20.93
C ASP A 193 -0.78 -9.36 -21.52
N ASP A 194 0.14 -8.82 -20.69
CA ASP A 194 1.50 -8.48 -21.15
C ASP A 194 2.22 -9.77 -21.61
N VAL A 195 2.61 -9.81 -22.89
CA VAL A 195 3.46 -10.88 -23.44
C VAL A 195 4.83 -10.78 -22.75
N LEU A 196 5.18 -11.82 -21.99
CA LEU A 196 6.54 -11.99 -21.47
C LEU A 196 7.46 -12.25 -22.66
N THR A 197 8.01 -11.19 -23.25
CA THR A 197 9.07 -11.32 -24.24
C THR A 197 10.28 -11.92 -23.54
N GLU A 198 10.55 -13.19 -23.83
CA GLU A 198 11.87 -13.76 -23.61
C GLU A 198 12.86 -12.89 -24.40
N ALA A 199 13.78 -12.25 -23.71
CA ALA A 199 14.86 -11.52 -24.34
C ALA A 199 15.76 -12.52 -25.05
N GLY A 200 15.49 -12.77 -26.34
CA GLY A 200 16.26 -13.71 -27.14
C GLY A 200 16.14 -13.56 -28.67
N ALA A 201 15.34 -12.64 -29.20
CA ALA A 201 15.32 -12.34 -30.64
C ALA A 201 15.48 -10.84 -30.88
N GLN A 202 16.72 -10.44 -31.14
CA GLN A 202 17.04 -9.17 -31.77
C GLN A 202 16.23 -9.06 -33.09
N PRO A 203 15.47 -7.98 -33.34
CA PRO A 203 15.12 -7.67 -34.72
C PRO A 203 16.43 -7.37 -35.45
N THR A 204 16.74 -8.21 -36.44
CA THR A 204 17.88 -8.02 -37.35
C THR A 204 17.85 -6.60 -37.87
N LYS A 205 19.00 -5.90 -37.75
CA LYS A 205 19.21 -4.58 -38.31
C LYS A 205 18.81 -4.59 -39.79
N GLU A 206 17.66 -3.99 -40.11
CA GLU A 206 17.40 -3.56 -41.47
C GLU A 206 18.32 -2.36 -41.74
N GLU A 207 19.12 -2.58 -42.76
CA GLU A 207 20.18 -1.75 -43.30
C GLU A 207 19.60 -0.42 -43.79
N TYR A 208 19.73 0.64 -43.00
CA TYR A 208 19.49 2.00 -43.49
C TYR A 208 20.58 2.37 -44.48
N HIS A 209 20.28 2.15 -45.75
CA HIS A 209 21.00 2.73 -46.89
C HIS A 209 21.04 4.25 -46.72
N VAL A 210 22.23 4.80 -46.50
CA VAL A 210 22.46 6.25 -46.47
C VAL A 210 22.41 6.73 -47.92
N GLY A 211 21.20 7.06 -48.38
CA GLY A 211 20.95 7.70 -49.66
C GLY A 211 21.29 9.18 -49.59
N THR A 212 22.37 9.54 -50.27
CA THR A 212 22.84 10.89 -50.57
C THR A 212 21.72 11.75 -51.18
N TRP A 213 21.40 12.88 -50.54
CA TRP A 213 20.61 13.92 -51.19
C TRP A 213 21.56 14.93 -51.84
N LEU A 214 21.50 14.97 -53.18
CA LEU A 214 21.99 16.06 -54.04
C LEU A 214 20.98 17.20 -54.05
#